data_AF-A0A7J7W1U5-F1
#
_entry.id   AF-A0A7J7W1U5-F1
#
_cell.length_a   1.000
_cell.length_b   1.000
_cell.length_c   1.000
_cell.angle_alpha   90.00
_cell.angle_beta   90.00
_cell.angle_gamma   90.00
#
_symmetry.space_group_name_H-M   'P 1'
#
loop_
_entity.id
_entity.type
_entity.pdbx_description
1 polymer ?
#
loop_
_entity_poly.entity_id
_entity_poly.type
_entity_poly.pdbx_seq_one_letter_code
_entity_poly.pdbx_strand_id
1 'polypeptide(L)'
;MERCIHLLSDKNLKIRLKVLDVLDLCVVVLQSHQNQLLPLAHRAWPPLVRRLTNDDPLAVLRAFKVLRTLGGKCGDFLRSRFCKDVLPKLAGSLVAQAPVSARAGPVYTHTLAFKLQLAVLQGLGPLCERLDLGEGDLNKVADACLIYLSAKQPVKLQEAARRVFFHLMKVDPDCTWFLLNELYCPEQLLPPHPALHPVQLRGATGQQNPYTANVLLLLRELQ
;
A
#
# COMPACT_ATOMS: atom_id res chain seq x y z
N MET A 1 1.90 13.75 -23.34
CA MET A 1 1.24 12.59 -22.71
C MET A 1 0.72 11.57 -23.73
N GLU A 2 -0.05 11.95 -24.77
CA GLU A 2 -0.63 10.99 -25.73
C GLU A 2 0.37 10.05 -26.40
N ARG A 3 1.49 10.58 -26.92
CA ARG A 3 2.56 9.75 -27.51
C ARG A 3 3.15 8.74 -26.52
N CYS A 4 3.22 9.09 -25.23
CA CYS A 4 3.69 8.17 -24.20
C CYS A 4 2.78 6.94 -24.11
N ILE A 5 1.46 7.11 -24.23
CA ILE A 5 0.47 6.03 -24.12
C ILE A 5 0.76 4.92 -25.14
N HIS A 6 1.09 5.30 -26.38
CA HIS A 6 1.44 4.34 -27.43
C HIS A 6 2.78 3.63 -27.15
N LEU A 7 3.78 4.37 -26.68
CA LEU A 7 5.13 3.84 -26.44
C LEU A 7 5.25 3.03 -25.13
N LEU A 8 4.24 3.06 -24.24
CA LEU A 8 4.22 2.18 -23.06
C LEU A 8 4.21 0.69 -23.45
N SER A 9 3.74 0.35 -24.65
CA SER A 9 3.69 -1.04 -25.12
C SER A 9 4.91 -1.45 -25.95
N ASP A 10 5.96 -0.60 -26.01
CA ASP A 10 7.17 -0.90 -26.78
C ASP A 10 7.88 -2.16 -26.28
N LYS A 11 8.47 -2.94 -27.20
CA LYS A 11 9.18 -4.20 -26.86
C LYS A 11 10.46 -3.93 -26.05
N ASN A 12 11.10 -2.78 -26.26
CA ASN A 12 12.35 -2.41 -25.60
C ASN A 12 12.10 -1.84 -24.19
N LEU A 13 12.63 -2.54 -23.18
CA LEU A 13 12.51 -2.13 -21.77
C LEU A 13 13.04 -0.71 -21.53
N LYS A 14 14.18 -0.31 -22.12
CA LYS A 14 14.75 1.02 -21.92
C LYS A 14 13.81 2.12 -22.43
N ILE A 15 13.12 1.87 -23.55
CA ILE A 15 12.11 2.79 -24.09
C ILE A 15 10.93 2.86 -23.12
N ARG A 16 10.39 1.73 -22.67
CA ARG A 16 9.29 1.71 -21.69
C ARG A 16 9.61 2.48 -20.41
N LEU A 17 10.81 2.29 -19.85
CA LEU A 17 11.24 3.01 -18.65
C LEU A 17 11.28 4.53 -18.87
N LYS A 18 11.90 4.99 -19.97
CA LYS A 18 11.92 6.42 -20.30
C LYS A 18 10.52 6.98 -20.52
N VAL A 19 9.64 6.22 -21.17
CA VAL A 19 8.26 6.64 -21.42
C VAL A 19 7.47 6.78 -20.11
N LEU A 20 7.69 5.88 -19.14
CA LEU A 20 7.11 6.00 -17.81
C LEU A 20 7.60 7.25 -17.08
N ASP A 21 8.90 7.57 -17.16
CA ASP A 21 9.45 8.79 -16.56
C ASP A 21 8.88 10.06 -17.23
N VAL A 22 8.73 10.08 -18.55
CA VAL A 22 8.08 11.20 -19.27
C VAL A 22 6.60 11.30 -18.92
N LEU A 23 5.90 10.18 -18.74
CA LEU A 23 4.51 10.15 -18.33
C LEU A 23 4.33 10.75 -16.93
N ASP A 24 5.21 10.40 -15.99
CA ASP A 24 5.27 10.98 -14.64
C ASP A 24 5.38 12.51 -14.70
N LEU A 25 6.31 13.03 -15.51
CA LEU A 25 6.50 14.46 -15.72
C LEU A 25 5.27 15.13 -16.35
N CYS A 26 4.65 14.50 -17.35
CA CYS A 26 3.43 15.03 -17.98
C CYS A 26 2.31 15.23 -16.95
N VAL A 27 2.12 14.28 -16.03
CA VAL A 27 1.09 14.36 -14.98
C VAL A 27 1.34 15.55 -14.06
N VAL A 28 2.60 15.78 -13.67
CA VAL A 28 2.98 16.93 -12.84
C VAL A 28 2.75 18.26 -13.57
N VAL A 29 3.16 18.36 -14.84
CA VAL A 29 3.00 19.58 -15.64
C VAL A 29 1.54 19.93 -15.88
N LEU A 30 0.70 18.91 -16.10
CA LEU A 30 -0.72 19.08 -16.40
C LEU A 30 -1.60 19.20 -15.15
N GLN A 31 -1.05 19.18 -13.93
CA GLN A 31 -1.83 19.17 -12.68
C GLN A 31 -2.81 20.34 -12.54
N SER A 32 -2.46 21.51 -13.09
CA SER A 32 -3.30 22.72 -13.06
C SER A 32 -4.37 22.74 -14.15
N HIS A 33 -4.35 21.77 -15.08
CA HIS A 33 -5.23 21.68 -16.24
C HIS A 33 -6.05 20.38 -16.18
N GLN A 34 -6.88 20.24 -15.15
CA GLN A 34 -7.63 19.00 -14.85
C GLN A 34 -8.51 18.52 -16.03
N ASN A 35 -9.14 19.45 -16.75
CA ASN A 35 -9.95 19.14 -17.93
C ASN A 35 -9.16 18.44 -19.05
N GLN A 36 -7.83 18.60 -19.09
CA GLN A 36 -6.94 17.90 -20.02
C GLN A 36 -6.31 16.66 -19.37
N LEU A 37 -5.94 16.75 -18.09
CA LEU A 37 -5.27 15.67 -17.38
C LEU A 37 -6.15 14.43 -17.21
N LEU A 38 -7.40 14.59 -16.77
CA LEU A 38 -8.27 13.45 -16.46
C LEU A 38 -8.58 12.57 -17.70
N PRO A 39 -8.93 13.12 -18.88
CA PRO A 39 -9.07 12.32 -20.10
C PRO A 39 -7.78 11.59 -20.49
N LEU A 40 -6.62 12.23 -20.34
CA LEU A 40 -5.32 11.62 -20.65
C LEU A 40 -4.96 10.54 -19.64
N ALA A 41 -5.26 10.73 -18.35
CA ALA A 41 -5.12 9.71 -17.32
C ALA A 41 -6.00 8.50 -17.62
N HIS A 42 -7.24 8.71 -18.10
CA HIS A 42 -8.10 7.62 -18.52
C HIS A 42 -7.51 6.83 -19.69
N ARG A 43 -7.02 7.51 -20.73
CA ARG A 43 -6.40 6.85 -21.88
C ARG A 43 -5.09 6.14 -21.52
N ALA A 44 -4.32 6.69 -20.58
CA ALA A 44 -3.08 6.09 -20.11
C ALA A 44 -3.30 4.89 -19.17
N TRP A 45 -4.48 4.77 -18.56
CA TRP A 45 -4.75 3.76 -17.54
C TRP A 45 -4.57 2.31 -18.01
N PRO A 46 -5.21 1.83 -19.10
CA PRO A 46 -5.06 0.43 -19.53
C PRO A 46 -3.60 0.01 -19.81
N PRO A 47 -2.78 0.77 -20.57
CA PRO A 47 -1.39 0.39 -20.75
C PRO A 47 -0.58 0.51 -19.46
N LEU A 48 -0.86 1.48 -18.59
CA LEU A 48 -0.19 1.59 -17.28
C LEU A 48 -0.48 0.37 -16.39
N VAL A 49 -1.72 -0.10 -16.31
CA VAL A 49 -2.09 -1.32 -15.55
C VAL A 49 -1.29 -2.53 -16.05
N ARG A 50 -1.10 -2.66 -17.37
CA ARG A 50 -0.25 -3.74 -17.93
C ARG A 50 1.20 -3.64 -17.44
N ARG A 51 1.75 -2.43 -17.31
CA ARG A 51 3.11 -2.21 -16.77
C ARG A 51 3.19 -2.46 -15.26
N LEU A 52 2.10 -2.22 -14.53
CA LEU A 52 2.02 -2.47 -13.08
C LEU A 52 1.91 -3.95 -12.73
N THR A 53 1.28 -4.74 -13.59
CA THR A 53 0.87 -6.12 -13.24
C THR A 53 1.57 -7.21 -14.02
N ASN A 54 2.02 -6.93 -15.26
CA ASN A 54 2.54 -7.92 -16.20
C ASN A 54 3.72 -7.35 -17.01
N ASP A 55 4.81 -6.98 -16.33
CA ASP A 55 6.03 -6.50 -16.98
C ASP A 55 7.28 -6.83 -16.14
N ASP A 56 8.44 -6.49 -16.68
CA ASP A 56 9.73 -6.53 -16.00
C ASP A 56 9.65 -5.80 -14.64
N PRO A 57 10.26 -6.34 -13.57
CA PRO A 57 10.08 -5.75 -12.24
C PRO A 57 10.64 -4.31 -12.12
N LEU A 58 11.58 -3.89 -12.98
CA LEU A 58 12.01 -2.48 -13.05
C LEU A 58 10.92 -1.60 -13.66
N ALA A 59 10.23 -2.09 -14.69
CA ALA A 59 9.10 -1.39 -15.30
C ALA A 59 7.92 -1.30 -14.31
N VAL A 60 7.65 -2.36 -13.54
CA VAL A 60 6.66 -2.34 -12.45
C VAL A 60 7.00 -1.26 -11.43
N LEU A 61 8.27 -1.18 -11.00
CA LEU A 61 8.72 -0.19 -10.02
C LEU A 61 8.51 1.25 -10.54
N ARG A 62 8.81 1.50 -11.83
CA ARG A 62 8.59 2.82 -12.45
C ARG A 62 7.11 3.12 -12.68
N ALA A 63 6.33 2.14 -13.11
CA ALA A 63 4.89 2.28 -13.28
C ALA A 63 4.20 2.58 -11.94
N PHE A 64 4.65 1.97 -10.85
CA PHE A 64 4.12 2.25 -9.52
C PHE A 64 4.43 3.69 -9.07
N LYS A 65 5.60 4.23 -9.41
CA LYS A 65 5.89 5.66 -9.21
C LYS A 65 4.90 6.55 -9.96
N VAL A 66 4.66 6.27 -11.24
CA VAL A 66 3.67 6.99 -12.06
C VAL A 66 2.27 6.91 -11.43
N LEU A 67 1.86 5.74 -10.95
CA LEU A 67 0.58 5.54 -10.28
C LEU A 67 0.43 6.43 -9.04
N ARG A 68 1.48 6.54 -8.21
CA ARG A 68 1.46 7.43 -7.03
C ARG A 68 1.30 8.89 -7.41
N THR A 69 1.96 9.32 -8.50
CA THR A 69 1.83 10.68 -9.03
C THR A 69 0.42 10.91 -9.57
N LEU A 70 -0.09 10.00 -10.41
CA LEU A 70 -1.45 10.06 -10.93
C LEU A 70 -2.49 10.09 -9.82
N GLY A 71 -2.40 9.20 -8.83
CA GLY A 71 -3.30 9.19 -7.68
C GLY A 71 -3.28 10.50 -6.90
N GLY A 72 -2.11 11.13 -6.77
CA GLY A 72 -1.99 12.44 -6.11
C GLY A 72 -2.45 13.64 -6.91
N LYS A 73 -2.61 13.53 -8.23
CA LYS A 73 -3.02 14.66 -9.09
C LYS A 73 -4.42 14.51 -9.67
N CYS A 74 -4.92 13.28 -9.77
CA CYS A 74 -6.26 12.98 -10.27
C CYS A 74 -7.24 12.58 -9.14
N GLY A 75 -6.74 12.28 -7.94
CA GLY A 75 -7.56 11.96 -6.78
C GLY A 75 -8.49 10.76 -7.00
N ASP A 76 -9.73 10.91 -6.54
CA ASP A 76 -10.79 9.90 -6.56
C ASP A 76 -11.27 9.51 -7.97
N PHE A 77 -10.96 10.29 -9.00
CA PHE A 77 -11.19 9.90 -10.41
C PHE A 77 -10.61 8.50 -10.73
N LEU A 78 -9.54 8.11 -10.04
CA LEU A 78 -8.90 6.81 -10.22
C LEU A 78 -9.37 5.73 -9.23
N ARG A 79 -10.21 6.07 -8.25
CA ARG A 79 -10.62 5.19 -7.13
C ARG A 79 -11.12 3.83 -7.62
N SER A 80 -12.23 3.82 -8.35
CA SER A 80 -12.87 2.58 -8.83
C SER A 80 -11.91 1.70 -9.64
N ARG A 81 -11.07 2.32 -10.47
CA ARG A 81 -10.14 1.60 -11.34
C ARG A 81 -8.96 1.04 -10.56
N PHE A 82 -8.40 1.82 -9.65
CA PHE A 82 -7.34 1.35 -8.76
C PHE A 82 -7.80 0.15 -7.94
N CYS A 83 -8.97 0.26 -7.29
CA CYS A 83 -9.55 -0.79 -6.46
C CYS A 83 -9.84 -2.07 -7.26
N LYS A 84 -10.28 -1.94 -8.52
CA LYS A 84 -10.60 -3.08 -9.39
C LYS A 84 -9.36 -3.71 -10.03
N ASP A 85 -8.51 -2.90 -10.65
CA ASP A 85 -7.50 -3.40 -11.59
C ASP A 85 -6.12 -3.60 -10.95
N VAL A 86 -5.80 -2.85 -9.88
CA VAL A 86 -4.43 -2.76 -9.34
C VAL A 86 -4.35 -3.26 -7.90
N LEU A 87 -5.22 -2.79 -7.01
CA LEU A 87 -5.17 -3.10 -5.58
C LEU A 87 -5.10 -4.62 -5.29
N PRO A 88 -5.93 -5.50 -5.91
CA PRO A 88 -5.89 -6.93 -5.62
C PRO A 88 -4.54 -7.57 -5.99
N LYS A 89 -3.89 -7.06 -7.04
CA LYS A 89 -2.58 -7.55 -7.49
C LYS A 89 -1.46 -7.11 -6.57
N LEU A 90 -1.49 -5.85 -6.10
CA LEU A 90 -0.52 -5.33 -5.14
C LEU A 90 -0.66 -6.04 -3.79
N ALA A 91 -1.90 -6.17 -3.28
CA ALA A 91 -2.18 -6.88 -2.04
C ALA A 91 -1.71 -8.35 -2.11
N GLY A 92 -2.07 -9.06 -3.18
CA GLY A 92 -1.63 -10.44 -3.39
C GLY A 92 -0.11 -10.58 -3.50
N SER A 93 0.56 -9.63 -4.17
CA SER A 93 2.03 -9.61 -4.27
C SER A 93 2.69 -9.40 -2.90
N LEU A 94 2.17 -8.47 -2.09
CA LEU A 94 2.64 -8.25 -0.73
C LEU A 94 2.48 -9.49 0.14
N VAL A 95 1.30 -10.13 0.13
CA VAL A 95 1.06 -11.36 0.90
C VAL A 95 2.00 -12.48 0.46
N ALA A 96 2.18 -12.67 -0.84
CA ALA A 96 3.07 -13.70 -1.39
C ALA A 96 4.55 -13.47 -1.06
N GLN A 97 5.01 -12.22 -1.00
CA GLN A 97 6.41 -11.88 -0.72
C GLN A 97 6.73 -11.80 0.79
N ALA A 98 5.72 -11.60 1.64
CA ALA A 98 5.90 -11.49 3.08
C ALA A 98 6.67 -12.66 3.74
N PRO A 99 6.40 -13.95 3.44
CA PRO A 99 7.17 -15.04 4.04
C PRO A 99 8.62 -15.10 3.54
N VAL A 100 8.88 -14.63 2.31
CA VAL A 100 10.24 -14.55 1.74
C VAL A 100 11.02 -13.49 2.51
N SER A 101 10.48 -12.28 2.62
CA SER A 101 11.15 -11.17 3.32
C SER A 101 11.35 -11.46 4.81
N ALA A 102 10.40 -12.13 5.47
CA ALA A 102 10.51 -12.49 6.88
C ALA A 102 11.63 -13.49 7.21
N ARG A 103 12.11 -14.24 6.21
CA ARG A 103 13.20 -15.22 6.36
C ARG A 103 14.48 -14.75 5.70
N ALA A 104 14.48 -13.55 5.13
CA ALA A 104 15.56 -13.09 4.29
C ALA A 104 16.72 -12.53 5.12
N GLY A 105 17.94 -12.84 4.69
CA GLY A 105 19.15 -12.26 5.28
C GLY A 105 19.40 -10.80 4.83
N PRO A 106 20.45 -10.15 5.36
CA PRO A 106 20.74 -8.73 5.10
C PRO A 106 20.84 -8.33 3.62
N VAL A 107 21.34 -9.25 2.78
CA VAL A 107 21.50 -9.05 1.32
C VAL A 107 20.18 -8.77 0.62
N TYR A 108 19.05 -9.22 1.17
CA TYR A 108 17.73 -9.03 0.59
C TYR A 108 17.40 -7.57 0.31
N THR A 109 17.89 -6.66 1.15
CA THR A 109 17.66 -5.21 1.01
C THR A 109 18.21 -4.61 -0.29
N HIS A 110 19.13 -5.30 -0.96
CA HIS A 110 19.68 -4.88 -2.24
C HIS A 110 18.91 -5.45 -3.45
N THR A 111 18.01 -6.41 -3.22
CA THR A 111 17.23 -7.06 -4.27
C THR A 111 16.15 -6.15 -4.85
N LEU A 112 15.74 -6.45 -6.09
CA LEU A 112 14.62 -5.75 -6.72
C LEU A 112 13.27 -6.10 -6.08
N ALA A 113 13.12 -7.33 -5.58
CA ALA A 113 11.93 -7.77 -4.84
C ALA A 113 11.70 -6.89 -3.59
N PHE A 114 12.75 -6.68 -2.78
CA PHE A 114 12.68 -5.79 -1.62
C PHE A 114 12.33 -4.35 -2.02
N LYS A 115 12.96 -3.81 -3.07
CA LYS A 115 12.68 -2.45 -3.55
C LYS A 115 11.23 -2.29 -4.00
N LEU A 116 10.65 -3.31 -4.62
CA LEU A 116 9.24 -3.34 -5.02
C LEU A 116 8.31 -3.41 -3.80
N GLN A 117 8.52 -4.34 -2.88
CA GLN A 117 7.74 -4.42 -1.64
C GLN A 117 7.76 -3.09 -0.88
N LEU A 118 8.95 -2.53 -0.70
CA LEU A 118 9.13 -1.26 0.01
C LEU A 118 8.40 -0.12 -0.72
N ALA A 119 8.53 -0.04 -2.05
CA ALA A 119 7.85 0.98 -2.83
C ALA A 119 6.32 0.88 -2.68
N VAL A 120 5.76 -0.34 -2.76
CA VAL A 120 4.32 -0.58 -2.61
C VAL A 120 3.85 -0.16 -1.22
N LEU A 121 4.51 -0.62 -0.15
CA LEU A 121 4.17 -0.24 1.23
C LEU A 121 4.23 1.29 1.42
N GLN A 122 5.28 1.95 0.93
CA GLN A 122 5.40 3.41 1.01
C GLN A 122 4.37 4.18 0.16
N GLY A 123 3.73 3.52 -0.80
CA GLY A 123 2.76 4.13 -1.70
C GLY A 123 1.31 3.89 -1.31
N LEU A 124 0.99 2.74 -0.71
CA LEU A 124 -0.40 2.33 -0.44
C LEU A 124 -1.13 3.30 0.50
N GLY A 125 -0.55 3.65 1.64
CA GLY A 125 -1.17 4.58 2.59
C GLY A 125 -1.59 5.92 1.95
N PRO A 126 -0.67 6.67 1.32
CA PRO A 126 -1.01 7.91 0.62
C PRO A 126 -2.04 7.73 -0.50
N LEU A 127 -2.03 6.58 -1.20
CA LEU A 127 -3.03 6.28 -2.22
C LEU A 127 -4.42 6.08 -1.59
N CYS A 128 -4.51 5.44 -0.42
CA CYS A 128 -5.78 5.28 0.30
C CYS A 128 -6.44 6.63 0.58
N GLU A 129 -5.66 7.60 1.10
CA GLU A 129 -6.14 8.95 1.37
C GLU A 129 -6.50 9.70 0.08
N ARG A 130 -5.59 9.73 -0.89
CA ARG A 130 -5.74 10.57 -2.10
C ARG A 130 -6.87 10.12 -3.01
N LEU A 131 -7.10 8.80 -3.09
CA LEU A 131 -8.18 8.23 -3.89
C LEU A 131 -9.47 8.11 -3.09
N ASP A 132 -9.45 8.39 -1.78
CA ASP A 132 -10.57 8.27 -0.85
C ASP A 132 -11.18 6.86 -0.89
N LEU A 133 -10.37 5.85 -0.55
CA LEU A 133 -10.80 4.45 -0.57
C LEU A 133 -11.91 4.20 0.45
N GLY A 134 -12.92 3.42 0.06
CA GLY A 134 -13.97 2.97 0.98
C GLY A 134 -13.51 1.81 1.87
N GLU A 135 -14.25 1.59 2.97
CA GLU A 135 -13.97 0.60 4.03
C GLU A 135 -13.55 -0.79 3.49
N GLY A 136 -14.31 -1.36 2.55
CA GLY A 136 -14.02 -2.68 2.01
C GLY A 136 -12.69 -2.78 1.25
N ASP A 137 -12.20 -1.69 0.66
CA ASP A 137 -10.88 -1.64 0.01
C ASP A 137 -9.77 -1.27 1.00
N LEU A 138 -10.05 -0.43 2.00
CA LEU A 138 -9.14 -0.15 3.11
C LEU A 138 -8.80 -1.43 3.88
N ASN A 139 -9.80 -2.29 4.17
CA ASN A 139 -9.60 -3.58 4.83
C ASN A 139 -8.66 -4.49 4.03
N LYS A 140 -8.77 -4.53 2.70
CA LYS A 140 -7.83 -5.30 1.85
C LYS A 140 -6.40 -4.77 1.94
N VAL A 141 -6.24 -3.44 2.03
CA VAL A 141 -4.92 -2.81 2.21
C VAL A 141 -4.38 -3.18 3.59
N ALA A 142 -5.20 -3.06 4.63
CA ALA A 142 -4.85 -3.35 6.00
C ALA A 142 -4.39 -4.81 6.16
N ASP A 143 -5.18 -5.77 5.67
CA ASP A 143 -4.88 -7.21 5.71
C ASP A 143 -3.54 -7.54 5.03
N ALA A 144 -3.27 -6.96 3.86
CA ALA A 144 -2.04 -7.19 3.12
C ALA A 144 -0.81 -6.57 3.81
N CYS A 145 -0.97 -5.44 4.49
CA CYS A 145 0.11 -4.71 5.14
C CYS A 145 0.35 -5.16 6.60
N LEU A 146 -0.65 -5.75 7.24
CA LEU A 146 -0.62 -6.22 8.64
C LEU A 146 0.55 -7.17 8.91
N ILE A 147 0.81 -8.10 7.98
CA ILE A 147 1.90 -9.08 8.07
C ILE A 147 3.27 -8.38 8.18
N TYR A 148 3.38 -7.17 7.65
CA TYR A 148 4.61 -6.38 7.65
C TYR A 148 4.89 -5.65 8.97
N LEU A 149 3.93 -5.60 9.89
CA LEU A 149 4.14 -5.10 11.26
C LEU A 149 4.90 -6.11 12.15
N SER A 150 5.18 -7.31 11.66
CA SER A 150 5.92 -8.32 12.42
C SER A 150 7.39 -7.95 12.59
N ALA A 151 7.94 -8.12 13.79
CA ALA A 151 9.37 -8.00 14.08
C ALA A 151 10.25 -8.97 13.25
N LYS A 152 9.65 -10.00 12.63
CA LYS A 152 10.32 -10.93 11.71
C LYS A 152 10.65 -10.29 10.35
N GLN A 153 10.00 -9.18 10.01
CA GLN A 153 10.21 -8.52 8.72
C GLN A 153 11.44 -7.59 8.77
N PRO A 154 12.07 -7.27 7.64
CA PRO A 154 13.10 -6.24 7.59
C PRO A 154 12.59 -4.91 8.16
N VAL A 155 13.39 -4.24 8.99
CA VAL A 155 13.01 -3.01 9.72
C VAL A 155 12.41 -1.94 8.80
N LYS A 156 12.99 -1.73 7.62
CA LYS A 156 12.48 -0.76 6.63
C LYS A 156 11.08 -1.10 6.10
N LEU A 157 10.71 -2.39 6.01
CA LEU A 157 9.37 -2.80 5.63
C LEU A 157 8.39 -2.61 6.79
N GLN A 158 8.83 -2.86 8.03
CA GLN A 158 8.03 -2.57 9.23
C GLN A 158 7.72 -1.08 9.34
N GLU A 159 8.71 -0.21 9.14
CA GLU A 159 8.54 1.24 9.10
C GLU A 159 7.56 1.68 8.01
N ALA A 160 7.70 1.13 6.80
CA ALA A 160 6.79 1.43 5.71
C ALA A 160 5.36 0.95 6.01
N ALA A 161 5.19 -0.22 6.61
CA ALA A 161 3.90 -0.73 7.03
C ALA A 161 3.26 0.15 8.11
N ARG A 162 4.01 0.56 9.14
CA ARG A 162 3.51 1.52 10.14
C ARG A 162 3.02 2.82 9.49
N ARG A 163 3.73 3.32 8.47
CA ARG A 163 3.27 4.48 7.69
C ARG A 163 1.97 4.21 6.95
N VAL A 164 1.74 3.02 6.41
CA VAL A 164 0.42 2.66 5.84
C VAL A 164 -0.66 2.80 6.90
N PHE A 165 -0.47 2.21 8.09
CA PHE A 165 -1.45 2.28 9.16
C PHE A 165 -1.69 3.71 9.66
N PHE A 166 -0.67 4.58 9.70
CA PHE A 166 -0.89 6.00 9.98
C PHE A 166 -1.80 6.70 8.98
N HIS A 167 -1.73 6.33 7.71
CA HIS A 167 -2.65 6.84 6.70
C HIS A 167 -4.05 6.23 6.88
N LEU A 168 -4.15 4.93 7.18
CA LEU A 168 -5.44 4.28 7.45
C LEU A 168 -6.16 4.90 8.65
N MET A 169 -5.45 5.23 9.74
CA MET A 169 -6.03 5.92 10.90
C MET A 169 -6.66 7.27 10.56
N LYS A 170 -6.16 7.96 9.53
CA LYS A 170 -6.72 9.25 9.10
C LYS A 170 -7.99 9.09 8.26
N VAL A 171 -8.16 7.94 7.62
CA VAL A 171 -9.35 7.65 6.79
C VAL A 171 -10.42 6.95 7.62
N ASP A 172 -10.01 5.97 8.44
CA ASP A 172 -10.89 5.16 9.28
C ASP A 172 -10.18 4.79 10.61
N PRO A 173 -10.24 5.68 11.62
CA PRO A 173 -9.55 5.47 12.90
C PRO A 173 -10.13 4.29 13.69
N ASP A 174 -11.45 4.09 13.67
CA ASP A 174 -12.14 3.08 14.48
C ASP A 174 -11.80 1.67 13.99
N CYS A 175 -11.93 1.40 12.69
CA CYS A 175 -11.55 0.10 12.13
C CYS A 175 -10.06 -0.17 12.28
N THR A 176 -9.21 0.85 12.13
CA THR A 176 -7.77 0.71 12.31
C THR A 176 -7.40 0.40 13.76
N TRP A 177 -8.00 1.12 14.72
CA TRP A 177 -7.83 0.88 16.15
C TRP A 177 -8.26 -0.55 16.53
N PHE A 178 -9.43 -0.98 16.07
CA PHE A 178 -9.94 -2.32 16.34
C PHE A 178 -9.01 -3.40 15.80
N LEU A 179 -8.56 -3.27 14.54
CA LEU A 179 -7.63 -4.21 13.91
C LEU A 179 -6.30 -4.31 14.66
N LEU A 180 -5.77 -3.19 15.16
CA LEU A 180 -4.53 -3.18 15.95
C LEU A 180 -4.68 -3.86 17.31
N ASN A 181 -5.82 -3.69 17.99
CA ASN A 181 -6.09 -4.38 19.25
C ASN A 181 -6.36 -5.88 19.05
N GLU A 182 -6.96 -6.26 17.92
CA GLU A 182 -7.08 -7.67 17.51
C GLU A 182 -5.70 -8.31 17.27
N LEU A 183 -4.72 -7.56 16.76
CA LEU A 183 -3.33 -8.02 16.63
C LEU A 183 -2.64 -8.17 17.97
N TYR A 184 -2.70 -7.13 18.81
CA TYR A 184 -2.10 -7.09 20.14
C TYR A 184 -2.82 -6.05 20.98
N CYS A 185 -3.47 -6.49 22.07
CA CYS A 185 -4.15 -5.60 23.00
C CYS A 185 -3.27 -5.42 24.26
N PRO A 186 -2.84 -4.19 24.59
CA PRO A 186 -2.06 -3.95 25.80
C PRO A 186 -2.90 -4.04 27.08
N GLU A 187 -4.22 -3.90 26.98
CA GLU A 187 -5.13 -3.86 28.12
C GLU A 187 -5.89 -5.19 28.30
N GLN A 188 -6.10 -5.57 29.56
CA GLN A 188 -7.00 -6.66 29.90
C GLN A 188 -8.43 -6.13 29.98
N LEU A 189 -9.27 -6.53 29.03
CA LEU A 189 -10.69 -6.17 29.00
C LEU A 189 -11.48 -7.00 30.02
N LEU A 190 -11.46 -6.56 31.28
CA LEU A 190 -12.20 -7.19 32.36
C LEU A 190 -13.69 -6.82 32.32
N PRO A 191 -14.60 -7.80 32.46
CA PRO A 191 -16.02 -7.49 32.50
C PRO A 191 -16.35 -6.68 33.78
N PRO A 192 -17.20 -5.65 33.69
CA PRO A 192 -17.57 -4.84 34.86
C PRO A 192 -18.44 -5.60 35.86
N HIS A 193 -19.02 -6.73 35.47
CA HIS A 193 -19.87 -7.56 36.31
C HIS A 193 -19.58 -9.06 36.09
N PRO A 194 -19.56 -9.90 37.14
CA PRO A 194 -19.23 -11.33 37.04
C PRO A 194 -20.14 -12.16 36.11
N ALA A 195 -21.37 -11.70 35.86
CA ALA A 195 -22.30 -12.36 34.95
C ALA A 195 -22.00 -12.11 33.47
N LEU A 196 -21.06 -11.22 33.15
CA LEU A 196 -20.67 -10.92 31.77
C LEU A 196 -19.42 -11.72 31.40
N HIS A 197 -19.38 -12.21 30.16
CA HIS A 197 -18.19 -12.87 29.64
C HIS A 197 -17.13 -11.83 29.26
N PRO A 198 -15.83 -12.09 29.54
CA PRO A 198 -14.74 -11.24 29.09
C PRO A 198 -14.72 -11.10 27.57
N VAL A 199 -14.46 -9.89 27.06
CA VAL A 199 -14.21 -9.68 25.63
C VAL A 199 -12.84 -10.25 25.31
N GLN A 200 -12.81 -11.32 24.51
CA GLN A 200 -11.55 -11.91 24.07
C GLN A 200 -11.18 -11.38 22.70
N LEU A 201 -10.24 -10.43 22.69
CA LEU A 201 -9.52 -10.06 21.48
C LEU A 201 -8.42 -11.09 21.22
N ARG A 202 -8.17 -11.41 19.95
CA ARG A 202 -7.10 -12.37 19.58
C ARG A 202 -5.74 -11.97 20.15
N GLY A 203 -5.49 -10.66 20.23
CA GLY A 203 -4.26 -10.05 20.70
C GLY A 203 -4.09 -9.99 22.22
N ALA A 204 -5.08 -10.38 23.03
CA ALA A 204 -5.07 -10.24 24.49
C ALA A 204 -4.26 -11.34 25.24
N THR A 205 -3.61 -12.25 24.53
CA THR A 205 -2.89 -13.38 25.15
C THR A 205 -1.44 -13.00 25.48
N GLY A 206 -1.00 -13.32 26.71
CA GLY A 206 0.34 -13.00 27.25
C GLY A 206 1.53 -13.74 26.60
N GLN A 207 1.40 -14.16 25.34
CA GLN A 207 2.47 -14.79 24.57
C GLN A 207 3.37 -13.74 23.92
N GLN A 208 4.61 -14.13 23.58
CA GLN A 208 5.51 -13.30 22.76
C GLN A 208 4.88 -13.08 21.39
N ASN A 209 4.28 -11.91 21.22
CA ASN A 209 3.63 -11.52 19.98
C ASN A 209 4.61 -10.71 19.12
N PRO A 210 4.94 -11.17 17.89
CA PRO A 210 5.93 -10.48 17.06
C PRO A 210 5.45 -9.11 16.57
N TYR A 211 4.19 -8.74 16.77
CA TYR A 211 3.61 -7.45 16.38
C TYR A 211 3.67 -6.39 17.49
N THR A 212 3.92 -6.78 18.75
CA THR A 212 3.81 -5.92 19.94
C THR A 212 4.49 -4.56 19.79
N ALA A 213 5.77 -4.54 19.39
CA ALA A 213 6.53 -3.29 19.31
C ALA A 213 5.92 -2.30 18.29
N ASN A 214 5.51 -2.76 17.11
CA ASN A 214 4.95 -1.89 16.09
C ASN A 214 3.50 -1.48 16.41
N VAL A 215 2.70 -2.39 16.97
CA VAL A 215 1.32 -2.08 17.39
C VAL A 215 1.30 -1.06 18.51
N LEU A 216 2.15 -1.19 19.54
CA LEU A 216 2.24 -0.21 20.62
C LEU A 216 2.63 1.18 20.11
N LEU A 217 3.53 1.28 19.14
CA LEU A 217 3.88 2.56 18.52
C LEU A 217 2.69 3.17 17.78
N LEU A 218 1.91 2.36 17.08
CA LEU A 218 0.72 2.81 16.36
C LEU A 218 -0.42 3.24 17.30
N LEU A 219 -0.69 2.46 18.36
CA LEU A 219 -1.76 2.80 19.32
C LEU A 219 -1.48 4.10 20.09
N ARG A 220 -0.21 4.42 20.36
CA ARG A 220 0.18 5.70 20.99
C ARG A 220 -0.14 6.93 20.15
N GLU A 221 -0.28 6.77 18.84
CA GLU A 221 -0.53 7.89 17.91
C GLU A 221 -2.02 8.13 17.67
N LEU A 222 -2.87 7.23 18.18
CA LEU A 222 -4.32 7.38 18.24
C LEU A 222 -4.80 8.05 19.56
N GLN A 223 -3.90 8.26 20.52
CA GLN A 223 -4.16 8.90 21.81
C GLN A 223 -3.87 10.40 21.74
#